data_AF-A0A7Y8LII6-F1
#
_entry.id   AF-A0A7Y8LII6-F1
#
_cell.length_a   1.000
_cell.length_b   1.000
_cell.length_c   1.000
_cell.angle_alpha   90.00
_cell.angle_beta   90.00
_cell.angle_gamma   90.00
#
_symmetry.space_group_name_H-M   'P 1'
#
loop_
_entity.id
_entity.type
_entity.pdbx_description
1 polymer ?
#
loop_
_entity_poly.entity_id
_entity_poly.type
_entity_poly.pdbx_seq_one_letter_code
_entity_poly.pdbx_strand_id
1 'polypeptide(L)'
;MPTPRNLNRTKLARSAVRIFAANDRANQQIIEHLDPAAWQAKPPAKARTIAAIFTHLHNVRCKWIRLTAPRLRVPRRLNRAHCTPRQARAGLAESAARCAEMLAGAFGGQPGRVHEFRLDAWAPPWPVGPEMLCYMFAHEAHHRGQVCMLARQLGFPLPQSVASGIWNWEKLWKECGSSSGPGRDG
;
A
#
# COMPACT_ATOMS: atom_id res chain seq x y z
N MET A 1 4.32 29.53 -18.41
CA MET A 1 3.27 29.13 -17.44
C MET A 1 2.71 27.75 -17.82
N PRO A 2 2.49 26.82 -16.88
CA PRO A 2 1.85 25.54 -17.18
C PRO A 2 0.36 25.72 -17.56
N THR A 3 -0.14 24.90 -18.47
CA THR A 3 -1.56 24.92 -18.91
C THR A 3 -2.49 24.34 -17.83
N PRO A 4 -3.80 24.68 -17.81
CA PRO A 4 -4.77 24.13 -16.84
C PRO A 4 -4.81 22.58 -16.83
N ARG A 5 -4.63 21.94 -17.99
CA ARG A 5 -4.55 20.48 -18.14
C ARG A 5 -3.32 19.90 -17.43
N ASN A 6 -2.17 20.58 -17.50
CA ASN A 6 -0.93 20.16 -16.82
C ASN A 6 -1.01 20.36 -15.30
N LEU A 7 -1.69 21.42 -14.84
CA LEU A 7 -1.95 21.67 -13.42
C LEU A 7 -2.83 20.57 -12.81
N ASN A 8 -3.94 20.22 -13.47
CA ASN A 8 -4.83 19.14 -13.01
C ASN A 8 -4.14 17.78 -12.96
N ARG A 9 -3.31 17.47 -13.95
CA ARG A 9 -2.54 16.22 -14.01
C ARG A 9 -1.52 16.12 -12.88
N THR A 10 -0.82 17.22 -12.59
CA THR A 10 0.13 17.30 -11.48
C THR A 10 -0.58 17.15 -10.12
N LYS A 11 -1.74 17.78 -9.95
CA LYS A 11 -2.55 17.65 -8.73
C LYS A 11 -3.00 16.20 -8.50
N LEU A 12 -3.51 15.55 -9.55
CA LEU A 12 -3.92 14.14 -9.48
C LEU A 12 -2.76 13.20 -9.14
N ALA A 13 -1.58 13.42 -9.73
CA ALA A 13 -0.38 12.65 -9.40
C ALA A 13 0.01 12.79 -7.92
N ARG A 14 0.01 14.02 -7.39
CA ARG A 14 0.26 14.24 -5.95
C ARG A 14 -0.77 13.54 -5.07
N SER A 15 -2.06 13.64 -5.42
CA SER A 15 -3.13 12.97 -4.67
C SER A 15 -2.97 11.45 -4.69
N ALA A 16 -2.68 10.84 -5.84
CA ALA A 16 -2.48 9.39 -5.95
C ALA A 16 -1.33 8.89 -5.05
N VAL A 17 -0.19 9.61 -5.06
CA VAL A 17 0.95 9.31 -4.19
C VAL A 17 0.57 9.41 -2.71
N ARG A 18 -0.13 10.48 -2.31
CA ARG A 18 -0.53 10.68 -0.91
C ARG A 18 -1.57 9.67 -0.43
N ILE A 19 -2.54 9.31 -1.28
CA ILE A 19 -3.52 8.25 -0.97
C ILE A 19 -2.79 6.94 -0.68
N PHE A 20 -1.83 6.58 -1.53
CA PHE A 20 -1.09 5.34 -1.35
C PHE A 20 -0.18 5.37 -0.11
N ALA A 21 0.44 6.52 0.18
CA ALA A 21 1.23 6.72 1.39
C ALA A 21 0.39 6.59 2.67
N ALA A 22 -0.78 7.23 2.74
CA ALA A 22 -1.70 7.10 3.86
C ALA A 22 -2.19 5.65 4.04
N ASN A 23 -2.45 4.95 2.93
CA ASN A 23 -2.81 3.54 2.95
C ASN A 23 -1.67 2.64 3.46
N ASP A 24 -0.41 2.90 3.09
CA ASP A 24 0.73 2.20 3.69
C ASP A 24 0.86 2.50 5.18
N ARG A 25 0.69 3.77 5.57
CA ARG A 25 0.77 4.18 6.97
C ARG A 25 -0.24 3.46 7.86
N ALA A 26 -1.46 3.25 7.36
CA ALA A 26 -2.47 2.43 8.04
C ALA A 26 -2.00 0.98 8.26
N ASN A 27 -1.32 0.37 7.27
CA ASN A 27 -0.72 -0.95 7.42
C ASN A 27 0.43 -0.95 8.46
N GLN A 28 1.28 0.08 8.44
CA GLN A 28 2.38 0.22 9.40
C GLN A 28 1.87 0.32 10.85
N GLN A 29 0.82 1.11 11.09
CA GLN A 29 0.20 1.26 12.41
C GLN A 29 -0.26 -0.08 13.00
N ILE A 30 -0.81 -0.96 12.16
CA ILE A 30 -1.24 -2.30 12.60
C ILE A 30 -0.02 -3.13 13.00
N ILE A 31 1.04 -3.19 12.18
CA ILE A 31 2.22 -3.99 12.50
C ILE A 31 2.92 -3.48 13.76
N GLU A 32 2.92 -2.17 13.99
CA GLU A 32 3.53 -1.51 15.16
C GLU A 32 2.86 -1.88 16.48
N HIS A 33 1.55 -2.15 16.47
CA HIS A 33 0.74 -2.33 17.69
C HIS A 33 0.09 -3.70 17.80
N LEU A 34 0.30 -4.58 16.82
CA LEU A 34 -0.15 -5.96 16.89
C LEU A 34 0.66 -6.69 17.98
N ASP A 35 -0.03 -7.47 18.80
CA ASP A 35 0.62 -8.38 19.74
C ASP A 35 1.60 -9.31 18.99
N PRO A 36 2.87 -9.40 19.40
CA PRO A 36 3.86 -10.27 18.75
C PRO A 36 3.40 -11.74 18.63
N ALA A 37 2.64 -12.25 19.60
CA ALA A 37 2.12 -13.62 19.59
C ALA A 37 1.12 -13.84 18.44
N ALA A 38 0.38 -12.81 18.03
CA ALA A 38 -0.58 -12.89 16.93
C ALA A 38 0.10 -13.07 15.56
N TRP A 39 1.37 -12.64 15.42
CA TRP A 39 2.05 -12.56 14.12
C TRP A 39 2.11 -13.90 13.38
N GLN A 40 2.42 -14.98 14.11
CA GLN A 40 2.49 -16.36 13.60
C GLN A 40 1.44 -17.29 14.19
N ALA A 41 0.49 -16.76 14.97
CA ALA A 41 -0.60 -17.56 15.52
C ALA A 41 -1.35 -18.28 14.39
N LYS A 42 -1.70 -19.54 14.65
CA LYS A 42 -2.35 -20.42 13.68
C LYS A 42 -3.78 -19.93 13.44
N PRO A 43 -4.15 -19.56 12.20
CA PRO A 43 -5.49 -19.07 11.92
C PRO A 43 -6.53 -20.21 12.01
N PRO A 44 -7.81 -19.86 12.21
CA PRO A 44 -8.89 -20.83 12.04
C PRO A 44 -8.92 -21.31 10.58
N ALA A 45 -9.17 -22.61 10.39
CA ALA A 45 -9.22 -23.26 9.08
C ALA A 45 -7.94 -23.08 8.23
N LYS A 46 -8.04 -23.31 6.91
CA LYS A 46 -6.93 -23.18 5.94
C LYS A 46 -6.73 -21.73 5.48
N ALA A 47 -6.56 -20.81 6.41
CA ALA A 47 -6.29 -19.39 6.12
C ALA A 47 -4.79 -19.05 6.23
N ARG A 48 -4.40 -17.86 5.75
CA ARG A 48 -3.04 -17.33 5.90
C ARG A 48 -2.83 -16.79 7.31
N THR A 49 -1.63 -16.95 7.88
CA THR A 49 -1.21 -16.24 9.09
C THR A 49 -1.11 -14.74 8.81
N ILE A 50 -1.11 -13.91 9.86
CA ILE A 50 -0.91 -12.46 9.72
C ILE A 50 0.43 -12.15 9.03
N ALA A 51 1.51 -12.85 9.42
CA ALA A 51 2.81 -12.76 8.76
C ALA A 51 2.73 -13.04 7.24
N ALA A 52 1.99 -14.07 6.85
CA ALA A 52 1.82 -14.44 5.45
C ALA A 52 0.96 -13.42 4.68
N ILE A 53 0.00 -12.75 5.34
CA ILE A 53 -0.81 -11.68 4.73
C ILE A 53 0.07 -10.45 4.45
N PHE A 54 0.82 -9.94 5.42
CA PHE A 54 1.72 -8.79 5.18
C PHE A 54 2.83 -9.10 4.17
N THR A 55 3.36 -10.32 4.21
CA THR A 55 4.31 -10.78 3.20
C THR A 55 3.68 -10.83 1.81
N HIS A 56 2.40 -11.23 1.71
CA HIS A 56 1.66 -11.21 0.46
C HIS A 56 1.51 -9.78 -0.08
N LEU A 57 1.12 -8.81 0.76
CA LEU A 57 1.01 -7.41 0.37
C LEU A 57 2.31 -6.87 -0.24
N HIS A 58 3.43 -7.00 0.48
CA HIS A 58 4.74 -6.55 -0.02
C HIS A 58 5.14 -7.26 -1.32
N ASN A 59 4.97 -8.58 -1.40
CA ASN A 59 5.35 -9.34 -2.60
C ASN A 59 4.47 -9.02 -3.82
N VAL A 60 3.20 -8.66 -3.60
CA VAL A 60 2.31 -8.17 -4.66
C VAL A 60 2.75 -6.79 -5.15
N ARG A 61 3.14 -5.87 -4.26
CA ARG A 61 3.76 -4.59 -4.67
C ARG A 61 5.00 -4.80 -5.53
N CYS A 62 5.90 -5.71 -5.12
CA CYS A 62 7.08 -6.06 -5.91
C CYS A 62 6.72 -6.56 -7.31
N LYS A 63 5.63 -7.35 -7.42
CA LYS A 63 5.11 -7.83 -8.71
C LYS A 63 4.58 -6.67 -9.56
N TRP A 64 3.78 -5.77 -8.99
CA TRP A 64 3.30 -4.58 -9.71
C TRP A 64 4.46 -3.74 -10.23
N ILE A 65 5.44 -3.41 -9.37
CA ILE A 65 6.62 -2.62 -9.75
C ILE A 65 7.36 -3.28 -10.91
N ARG A 66 7.67 -4.59 -10.79
CA ARG A 66 8.40 -5.34 -11.82
C ARG A 66 7.70 -5.32 -13.19
N LEU A 67 6.38 -5.48 -13.20
CA LEU A 67 5.61 -5.63 -14.45
C LEU A 67 5.15 -4.29 -15.05
N THR A 68 4.94 -3.28 -14.21
CA THR A 68 4.36 -1.98 -14.60
C THR A 68 5.45 -0.91 -14.78
N ALA A 69 6.49 -0.93 -13.93
CA ALA A 69 7.56 0.06 -13.93
C ALA A 69 8.94 -0.61 -13.87
N PRO A 70 9.34 -1.38 -14.90
CA PRO A 70 10.56 -2.20 -14.88
C PRO A 70 11.86 -1.40 -14.75
N ARG A 71 11.82 -0.08 -14.97
CA ARG A 71 12.96 0.84 -14.73
C ARG A 71 13.22 1.10 -13.25
N LEU A 72 12.22 0.89 -12.38
CA LEU A 72 12.39 1.06 -10.95
C LEU A 72 13.05 -0.18 -10.37
N ARG A 73 13.94 0.03 -9.40
CA ARG A 73 14.52 -1.07 -8.62
C ARG A 73 13.41 -1.82 -7.90
N VAL A 74 13.28 -3.11 -8.19
CA VAL A 74 12.31 -3.99 -7.53
C VAL A 74 12.84 -4.38 -6.15
N PRO A 75 12.10 -4.13 -5.06
CA PRO A 75 12.50 -4.56 -3.71
C PRO A 75 12.65 -6.07 -3.61
N ARG A 76 13.48 -6.53 -2.66
CA ARG A 76 13.66 -7.97 -2.42
C ARG A 76 12.41 -8.55 -1.76
N ARG A 77 11.83 -9.57 -2.40
CA ARG A 77 10.68 -10.30 -1.88
C ARG A 77 10.96 -10.93 -0.51
N LEU A 78 9.95 -10.92 0.34
CA LEU A 78 9.97 -11.52 1.68
C LEU A 78 9.52 -12.99 1.65
N ASN A 79 10.09 -13.80 2.55
CA ASN A 79 9.70 -15.21 2.73
C ASN A 79 8.39 -15.30 3.52
N ARG A 80 7.38 -15.95 2.94
CA ARG A 80 6.03 -16.07 3.52
C ARG A 80 5.98 -16.80 4.87
N ALA A 81 6.89 -17.74 5.12
CA ALA A 81 6.87 -18.59 6.31
C ALA A 81 7.63 -17.99 7.50
N HIS A 82 8.63 -17.13 7.26
CA HIS A 82 9.60 -16.71 8.28
C HIS A 82 9.78 -15.19 8.39
N CYS A 83 8.93 -14.41 7.73
CA CYS A 83 9.00 -12.95 7.82
C CYS A 83 8.72 -12.48 9.25
N THR A 84 9.59 -11.63 9.80
CA THR A 84 9.38 -10.97 11.10
C THR A 84 8.59 -9.66 10.93
N PRO A 85 7.95 -9.13 11.98
CA PRO A 85 7.29 -7.81 11.92
C PRO A 85 8.24 -6.71 11.42
N ARG A 86 9.49 -6.70 11.89
CA ARG A 86 10.52 -5.74 11.46
C ARG A 86 10.83 -5.85 9.97
N GLN A 87 10.97 -7.07 9.45
CA GLN A 87 11.19 -7.31 8.02
C GLN A 87 9.98 -6.89 7.18
N ALA A 88 8.76 -7.17 7.65
CA ALA A 88 7.54 -6.76 6.97
C ALA A 88 7.41 -5.23 6.90
N ARG A 89 7.67 -4.51 8.01
CA ARG A 89 7.64 -3.04 8.04
C ARG A 89 8.65 -2.44 7.07
N ALA A 90 9.90 -2.91 7.12
CA ALA A 90 10.98 -2.43 6.24
C ALA A 90 10.66 -2.71 4.76
N GLY A 91 10.22 -3.92 4.43
CA GLY A 91 9.84 -4.27 3.07
C GLY A 91 8.62 -3.48 2.58
N LEU A 92 7.61 -3.28 3.42
CA LEU A 92 6.44 -2.46 3.08
C LEU A 92 6.86 -1.01 2.82
N ALA A 93 7.68 -0.40 3.69
CA ALA A 93 8.17 0.96 3.49
C ALA A 93 8.97 1.10 2.18
N GLU A 94 9.89 0.18 1.90
CA GLU A 94 10.68 0.16 0.66
C GLU A 94 9.76 0.03 -0.57
N SER A 95 8.84 -0.94 -0.55
CA SER A 95 7.89 -1.14 -1.65
C SER A 95 6.86 -0.02 -1.80
N ALA A 96 6.50 0.67 -0.71
CA ALA A 96 5.63 1.84 -0.73
C ALA A 96 6.28 3.00 -1.47
N ALA A 97 7.57 3.27 -1.18
CA ALA A 97 8.33 4.31 -1.89
C ALA A 97 8.40 4.03 -3.39
N ARG A 98 8.67 2.78 -3.79
CA ARG A 98 8.68 2.38 -5.22
C ARG A 98 7.29 2.47 -5.87
N CYS A 99 6.23 2.08 -5.17
CA CYS A 99 4.85 2.28 -5.65
C CYS A 99 4.50 3.77 -5.81
N ALA A 100 4.96 4.63 -4.91
CA ALA A 100 4.78 6.07 -5.02
C ALA A 100 5.48 6.65 -6.27
N GLU A 101 6.72 6.23 -6.55
CA GLU A 101 7.43 6.60 -7.79
C GLU A 101 6.69 6.11 -9.04
N MET A 102 6.17 4.87 -8.99
CA MET A 102 5.37 4.30 -10.08
C MET A 102 4.08 5.10 -10.32
N LEU A 103 3.34 5.45 -9.25
CA LEU A 103 2.13 6.28 -9.33
C LEU A 103 2.44 7.69 -9.83
N ALA A 104 3.52 8.32 -9.35
CA ALA A 104 3.95 9.61 -9.85
C ALA A 104 4.27 9.57 -11.35
N GLY A 105 4.94 8.51 -11.82
CA GLY A 105 5.22 8.30 -13.24
C GLY A 105 3.98 8.04 -14.09
N ALA A 106 3.03 7.27 -13.57
CA ALA A 106 1.77 6.94 -14.23
C ALA A 106 0.84 8.16 -14.39
N PHE A 107 0.69 8.96 -13.35
CA PHE A 107 -0.21 10.12 -13.37
C PHE A 107 0.48 11.41 -13.87
N GLY A 108 1.80 11.54 -13.73
CA GLY A 108 2.53 12.81 -13.78
C GLY A 108 2.96 13.37 -15.14
N GLY A 109 2.34 13.02 -16.27
CA GLY A 109 2.58 13.78 -17.50
C GLY A 109 3.56 13.18 -18.48
N GLN A 110 4.64 12.61 -17.95
CA GLN A 110 5.90 12.57 -18.68
C GLN A 110 5.96 11.44 -19.71
N PRO A 111 6.38 11.72 -20.96
CA PRO A 111 6.58 10.69 -21.97
C PRO A 111 7.52 9.59 -21.46
N GLY A 112 7.11 8.31 -21.55
CA GLY A 112 7.97 7.15 -21.33
C GLY A 112 8.09 6.60 -19.90
N ARG A 113 7.26 7.03 -18.93
CA ARG A 113 7.42 6.61 -17.52
C ARG A 113 6.59 5.38 -17.09
N VAL A 114 5.28 5.32 -17.35
CA VAL A 114 4.41 4.14 -17.14
C VAL A 114 3.15 4.33 -17.99
N HIS A 115 2.76 3.36 -18.82
CA HIS A 115 1.59 3.47 -19.71
C HIS A 115 0.49 2.45 -19.44
N GLU A 116 0.87 1.28 -18.92
CA GLU A 116 -0.04 0.19 -18.63
C GLU A 116 0.21 -0.35 -17.24
N PHE A 117 -0.86 -0.63 -16.50
CA PHE A 117 -0.80 -1.32 -15.22
C PHE A 117 -0.99 -2.83 -15.43
N ARG A 118 -0.09 -3.63 -14.86
CA ARG A 118 -0.13 -5.10 -14.96
C ARG A 118 -0.24 -5.74 -13.58
N LEU A 119 -1.40 -6.37 -13.35
CA LEU A 119 -1.73 -7.05 -12.10
C LEU A 119 -0.96 -8.38 -11.96
N ASP A 120 -0.81 -9.08 -13.07
CA ASP A 120 -0.08 -10.33 -13.22
C ASP A 120 0.49 -10.47 -14.64
N ALA A 121 1.39 -11.42 -14.86
CA ALA A 121 2.02 -11.65 -16.16
C ALA A 121 1.04 -12.14 -17.24
N TRP A 122 -0.04 -12.83 -16.83
CA TRP A 122 -1.03 -13.43 -17.72
C TRP A 122 -2.33 -12.62 -17.85
N ALA A 123 -2.47 -11.55 -17.05
CA ALA A 123 -3.64 -10.69 -17.11
C ALA A 123 -3.47 -9.65 -18.23
N PRO A 124 -4.55 -9.28 -18.95
CA PRO A 124 -4.53 -8.16 -19.87
C PRO A 124 -4.06 -6.87 -19.16
N PRO A 125 -3.21 -6.06 -19.80
CA PRO A 125 -2.82 -4.77 -19.24
C PRO A 125 -4.03 -3.84 -19.11
N TRP A 126 -4.04 -3.02 -18.06
CA TRP A 126 -5.04 -1.97 -17.85
C TRP A 126 -4.43 -0.61 -18.17
N PRO A 127 -5.25 0.39 -18.59
CA PRO A 127 -4.77 1.77 -18.64
C PRO A 127 -4.31 2.23 -17.25
N VAL A 128 -3.24 3.03 -17.21
CA VAL A 128 -2.84 3.70 -15.97
C VAL A 128 -3.83 4.82 -15.63
N GLY A 129 -4.18 4.95 -14.35
CA GLY A 129 -5.17 5.93 -13.94
C GLY A 129 -5.89 5.55 -12.65
N PRO A 130 -7.08 6.13 -12.41
CA PRO A 130 -7.89 5.85 -11.23
C PRO A 130 -8.14 4.35 -10.99
N GLU A 131 -8.34 3.55 -12.05
CA GLU A 131 -8.58 2.10 -11.98
C GLU A 131 -7.40 1.37 -11.34
N MET A 132 -6.17 1.74 -11.73
CA MET A 132 -4.93 1.23 -11.13
C MET A 132 -4.87 1.58 -9.64
N LEU A 133 -5.09 2.86 -9.28
CA LEU A 133 -5.04 3.30 -7.88
C LEU A 133 -6.10 2.61 -7.03
N CYS A 134 -7.34 2.52 -7.52
CA CYS A 134 -8.45 1.87 -6.84
C CYS A 134 -8.15 0.39 -6.61
N TYR A 135 -7.61 -0.33 -7.59
CA TYR A 135 -7.23 -1.73 -7.41
C TYR A 135 -6.13 -1.89 -6.35
N MET A 136 -5.05 -1.11 -6.44
CA MET A 136 -3.94 -1.17 -5.50
C MET A 136 -4.42 -0.88 -4.06
N PHE A 137 -5.27 0.13 -3.88
CA PHE A 137 -5.87 0.47 -2.60
C PHE A 137 -6.80 -0.62 -2.08
N ALA A 138 -7.73 -1.10 -2.92
CA ALA A 138 -8.72 -2.11 -2.53
C ALA A 138 -8.07 -3.44 -2.14
N HIS A 139 -7.02 -3.87 -2.87
CA HIS A 139 -6.24 -5.06 -2.52
C HIS A 139 -5.65 -4.97 -1.11
N GLU A 140 -5.06 -3.83 -0.78
CA GLU A 140 -4.45 -3.64 0.54
C GLU A 140 -5.49 -3.48 1.64
N ALA A 141 -6.56 -2.72 1.40
CA ALA A 141 -7.65 -2.54 2.34
C ALA A 141 -8.36 -3.88 2.66
N HIS A 142 -8.56 -4.73 1.64
CA HIS A 142 -9.13 -6.07 1.81
C HIS A 142 -8.29 -6.92 2.76
N HIS A 143 -6.99 -7.03 2.51
CA HIS A 143 -6.09 -7.82 3.36
C HIS A 143 -5.85 -7.19 4.73
N ARG A 144 -5.86 -5.86 4.84
CA ARG A 144 -5.85 -5.16 6.12
C ARG A 144 -7.07 -5.52 6.96
N GLY A 145 -8.26 -5.56 6.36
CA GLY A 145 -9.47 -6.04 7.02
C GLY A 145 -9.36 -7.49 7.51
N GLN A 146 -8.78 -8.38 6.69
CA GLN A 146 -8.50 -9.76 7.10
C GLN A 146 -7.57 -9.82 8.32
N VAL A 147 -6.52 -9.00 8.36
CA VAL A 147 -5.60 -8.93 9.53
C VAL A 147 -6.34 -8.49 10.78
N CYS A 148 -7.12 -7.40 10.72
CA CYS A 148 -7.87 -6.90 11.87
C CYS A 148 -8.85 -7.95 12.42
N MET A 149 -9.59 -8.62 11.52
CA MET A 149 -10.54 -9.66 11.90
C MET A 149 -9.84 -10.88 12.50
N LEU A 150 -8.77 -11.35 11.85
CA LEU A 150 -8.02 -12.53 12.27
C LEU A 150 -7.37 -12.31 13.63
N ALA A 151 -6.75 -11.14 13.85
CA ALA A 151 -6.14 -10.78 15.13
C ALA A 151 -7.18 -10.87 16.27
N ARG A 152 -8.39 -10.33 16.05
CA ARG A 152 -9.50 -10.43 17.01
C ARG A 152 -9.97 -11.86 17.24
N GLN A 153 -10.11 -12.67 16.18
CA GLN A 153 -10.52 -14.08 16.28
C GLN A 153 -9.52 -14.93 17.05
N LEU A 154 -8.24 -14.56 17.00
CA LEU A 154 -7.15 -15.25 17.71
C LEU A 154 -6.99 -14.80 19.17
N GLY A 155 -7.84 -13.89 19.66
CA GLY A 155 -7.77 -13.36 21.03
C GLY A 155 -6.79 -12.19 21.19
N PHE A 156 -6.27 -11.63 20.08
CA PHE A 156 -5.32 -10.52 20.07
C PHE A 156 -5.90 -9.30 19.33
N PRO A 157 -7.02 -8.72 19.78
CA PRO A 157 -7.59 -7.55 19.12
C PRO A 157 -6.60 -6.38 19.14
N LEU A 158 -6.58 -5.59 18.06
CA LEU A 158 -5.83 -4.34 18.04
C LEU A 158 -6.34 -3.38 19.12
N PRO A 159 -5.47 -2.55 19.72
CA PRO A 159 -5.91 -1.46 20.58
C PRO A 159 -6.95 -0.58 19.87
N GLN A 160 -7.98 -0.14 20.60
CA GLN A 160 -9.08 0.63 20.00
C GLN A 160 -8.59 1.89 19.28
N SER A 161 -7.56 2.56 19.82
CA SER A 161 -6.92 3.73 19.21
C SER A 161 -6.33 3.43 17.83
N VAL A 162 -5.83 2.21 17.60
CA VAL A 162 -5.28 1.75 16.32
C VAL A 162 -6.40 1.31 15.39
N ALA A 163 -7.37 0.53 15.90
CA ALA A 163 -8.51 0.05 15.12
C ALA A 163 -9.38 1.19 14.56
N SER A 164 -9.60 2.25 15.33
CA SER A 164 -10.22 3.49 14.84
C SER A 164 -9.22 4.36 14.06
N GLY A 165 -7.95 4.35 14.45
CA GLY A 165 -6.91 5.20 13.87
C GLY A 165 -6.67 4.97 12.38
N ILE A 166 -6.81 3.74 11.89
CA ILE A 166 -6.69 3.42 10.45
C ILE A 166 -7.79 4.06 9.58
N TRP A 167 -8.85 4.61 10.18
CA TRP A 167 -9.90 5.37 9.50
C TRP A 167 -9.74 6.89 9.62
N ASN A 168 -8.80 7.38 10.44
CA ASN A 168 -8.54 8.81 10.58
C ASN A 168 -7.59 9.29 9.48
N TRP A 169 -8.15 9.53 8.30
CA TRP A 169 -7.38 9.90 7.11
C TRP A 169 -6.67 11.24 7.26
N GLU A 170 -7.27 12.24 7.92
CA GLU A 170 -6.64 13.53 8.18
C GLU A 170 -5.34 13.36 8.98
N LYS A 171 -5.34 12.48 9.99
CA LYS A 171 -4.14 12.18 10.78
C LYS A 171 -3.11 11.42 9.95
N LEU A 172 -3.51 10.35 9.27
CA LEU A 172 -2.59 9.54 8.43
C LEU A 172 -1.93 10.39 7.33
N TRP A 173 -2.69 11.31 6.74
CA TRP A 173 -2.19 12.23 5.71
C TRP A 173 -1.12 13.19 6.26
N LYS A 174 -1.33 13.73 7.47
CA LYS A 174 -0.36 14.58 8.17
C LYS A 174 0.91 13.82 8.53
N GLU A 175 0.79 12.59 9.03
CA GLU A 175 1.94 11.73 9.35
C GLU A 175 2.79 11.40 8.12
N CYS A 176 2.20 11.45 6.91
CA CYS A 176 2.91 11.27 5.65
C CYS A 176 3.53 12.57 5.10
N GLY A 177 3.60 13.64 5.91
CA GLY A 177 4.28 14.89 5.56
C GLY A 177 3.42 15.91 4.82
N SER A 178 2.10 15.74 4.80
CA SER A 178 1.18 16.71 4.20
C SER A 178 0.67 17.71 5.25
N SER A 179 0.88 19.01 5.01
CA SER A 179 0.49 20.06 5.98
C SER A 179 -1.01 20.28 6.05
N SER A 180 -1.75 19.95 4.98
CA SER A 180 -3.21 20.06 4.93
C SER A 180 -3.84 18.72 4.50
N GLY A 181 -5.00 18.38 5.07
CA GLY A 181 -5.64 17.08 4.86
C GLY A 181 -6.07 16.81 3.40
N PRO A 182 -6.78 15.70 3.14
CA PRO A 182 -7.23 15.34 1.80
C PRO A 182 -7.92 16.51 1.08
N GLY A 183 -7.48 16.80 -0.16
CA GLY A 183 -8.05 17.85 -1.01
C GLY A 183 -7.67 19.29 -0.66
N ARG A 184 -6.92 19.53 0.42
CA ARG A 184 -6.56 20.88 0.89
C ARG A 184 -5.19 21.37 0.45
N ASP A 185 -4.35 20.46 -0.03
CA ASP A 185 -3.04 20.82 -0.58
C ASP A 185 -3.22 21.26 -2.06
N GLY A 186 -3.33 22.57 -2.27
CA GLY A 186 -3.32 23.22 -3.59
C GLY A 186 -1.97 23.09 -4.28
#